data_AF-A0A931ZNC9-F1
#
_entry.id   AF-A0A931ZNC9-F1
#
_cell.length_a   1.000
_cell.length_b   1.000
_cell.length_c   1.000
_cell.angle_alpha   90.00
_cell.angle_beta   90.00
_cell.angle_gamma   90.00
#
_symmetry.space_group_name_H-M   'P 1'
#
loop_
_entity.id
_entity.type
_entity.pdbx_description
1 polymer ?
#
loop_
_entity_poly.entity_id
_entity_poly.type
_entity_poly.pdbx_seq_one_letter_code
_entity_poly.pdbx_strand_id
1 'polypeptide(L)'
;MIKTSYEDQPCERCGSKKSITIIQKVASSISPSGAKIEYSQIVCTNKACQQEFDRRLVEKTQKNEAIQLKRAEEKAARKAQA
;
A
#
# COMPACT_ATOMS: atom_id res chain seq x y z
N MET A 1 -14.15 13.90 24.12
CA MET A 1 -13.97 13.03 22.92
C MET A 1 -12.51 12.66 22.84
N ILE A 2 -12.14 11.41 23.16
CA ILE A 2 -10.75 10.98 23.11
C ILE A 2 -10.39 10.80 21.62
N LYS A 3 -9.75 11.82 21.03
CA LYS A 3 -9.00 11.64 19.79
C LYS A 3 -7.76 10.83 20.15
N THR A 4 -7.83 9.50 20.13
CA THR A 4 -6.61 8.70 20.05
C THR A 4 -6.02 8.98 18.67
N SER A 5 -5.02 9.85 18.60
CA SER A 5 -4.27 10.04 17.36
C SER A 5 -3.62 8.69 17.02
N TYR A 6 -3.54 8.34 15.74
CA TYR A 6 -2.94 7.06 15.32
C TYR A 6 -1.47 6.92 15.76
N GLU A 7 -0.82 8.03 16.11
CA GLU A 7 0.54 8.12 16.66
C GLU A 7 0.62 7.65 18.11
N ASP A 8 -0.45 7.84 18.89
CA ASP A 8 -0.52 7.45 20.31
C ASP A 8 -0.81 5.96 20.47
N GLN A 9 -1.25 5.29 19.39
CA GLN A 9 -1.53 3.87 19.41
C GLN A 9 -0.25 3.05 19.18
N PRO A 10 0.00 2.00 19.99
CA PRO A 10 1.13 1.11 19.75
C PRO A 10 0.94 0.35 18.42
N CYS A 11 2.06 -0.07 17.83
CA CYS A 11 2.09 -0.95 16.68
C CYS A 11 1.36 -2.25 17.00
N GLU A 12 0.35 -2.60 16.21
CA GLU A 12 -0.44 -3.83 16.39
C GLU A 12 0.41 -5.11 16.21
N ARG A 13 1.58 -4.98 15.58
CA ARG A 13 2.49 -6.09 15.27
C ARG A 13 3.55 -6.32 16.35
N CYS A 14 4.03 -5.26 17.00
CA CYS A 14 5.17 -5.35 17.92
C CYS A 14 5.10 -4.45 19.16
N GLY A 15 4.00 -3.70 19.35
CA GLY A 15 3.82 -2.79 20.49
C GLY A 15 4.62 -1.48 20.44
N SER A 16 5.56 -1.31 19.49
CA SER A 16 6.40 -0.11 19.37
C SER A 16 5.61 1.13 18.92
N LYS A 17 6.17 2.34 19.09
CA LYS A 17 5.52 3.58 18.66
C LYS A 17 5.32 3.64 17.14
N LYS A 18 4.27 4.32 16.69
CA LYS A 18 4.00 4.62 15.27
C LYS A 18 4.44 6.06 14.95
N SER A 19 4.73 6.33 13.69
CA SER A 19 4.97 7.67 13.16
C SER A 19 4.14 7.89 11.90
N ILE A 20 3.61 9.10 11.71
CA ILE A 20 2.95 9.48 10.46
C ILE A 20 4.00 10.07 9.52
N THR A 21 4.16 9.43 8.36
CA THR A 21 5.00 9.91 7.27
C THR A 21 4.10 10.44 6.16
N ILE A 22 4.28 11.71 5.78
CA ILE A 22 3.56 12.30 4.65
C ILE A 22 4.36 12.01 3.37
N ILE A 23 3.71 11.39 2.39
CA ILE A 23 4.31 11.08 1.09
C ILE A 23 3.58 11.90 0.03
N GLN A 24 4.34 12.75 -0.65
CA GLN A 24 3.87 13.52 -1.80
C GLN A 24 4.28 12.78 -3.08
N LYS A 25 3.31 12.38 -3.90
CA LYS A 25 3.53 11.86 -5.25
C LYS A 25 2.97 12.83 -6.28
N VAL A 26 3.74 13.10 -7.32
CA VAL A 26 3.25 13.81 -8.50
C VAL A 26 2.64 12.79 -9.44
N ALA A 27 1.32 12.82 -9.61
CA ALA A 27 0.62 12.04 -10.63
C ALA A 27 0.61 12.83 -11.94
N SER A 28 1.64 12.60 -12.75
CA SER A 28 1.79 13.22 -14.08
C SER A 28 0.77 12.71 -15.10
N SER A 29 0.02 11.65 -14.79
CA SER A 29 -0.96 11.02 -15.69
C SER A 29 -2.32 11.74 -15.75
N ILE A 30 -2.57 12.72 -14.87
CA ILE A 30 -3.89 13.35 -14.71
C ILE A 30 -3.98 14.72 -15.42
N SER A 31 -2.86 15.43 -15.58
CA SER A 31 -2.81 16.69 -16.32
C SER A 31 -1.38 17.04 -16.76
N PRO A 32 -1.18 17.86 -17.81
CA PRO A 32 0.15 18.30 -18.25
C PRO A 32 0.90 19.13 -17.20
N SER A 33 0.20 19.67 -16.19
CA SER A 33 0.79 20.37 -15.04
C SER A 33 1.05 19.46 -13.82
N GLY A 34 0.64 18.19 -13.89
CA GLY A 34 0.76 17.18 -12.84
C GLY A 34 -0.17 17.44 -11.65
N ALA A 35 -1.01 16.46 -11.29
CA ALA A 35 -1.75 16.52 -10.03
C ALA A 35 -0.81 16.10 -8.89
N LYS A 36 -0.66 16.94 -7.85
CA LYS A 36 0.05 16.55 -6.63
C LYS A 36 -0.90 15.75 -5.74
N ILE A 37 -0.59 14.48 -5.54
CA ILE A 37 -1.31 13.59 -4.62
C ILE A 37 -0.50 13.50 -3.34
N GLU A 38 -1.08 13.97 -2.24
CA GLU A 38 -0.51 13.80 -0.90
C GLU A 38 -1.28 12.69 -0.19
N TYR A 39 -0.55 11.74 0.39
CA TYR A 39 -1.11 10.75 1.28
C TYR A 39 -0.24 10.58 2.51
N SER A 40 -0.87 10.39 3.66
CA SER A 40 -0.19 10.06 4.90
C SER A 40 -0.11 8.54 5.07
N GLN A 41 1.03 8.07 5.52
CA GLN A 41 1.27 6.67 5.84
C GLN A 41 1.68 6.54 7.30
N ILE A 42 1.04 5.62 8.03
CA ILE A 42 1.40 5.31 9.40
C ILE A 42 2.42 4.17 9.38
N VAL A 43 3.61 4.42 9.93
CA VAL A 43 4.77 3.51 9.88
C VAL A 43 5.17 3.13 11.31
N CYS A 44 5.61 1.89 11.52
CA CYS A 44 6.19 1.50 12.80
C CYS A 44 7.61 2.08 12.94
N THR A 45 7.92 2.68 14.10
CA THR A 45 9.27 3.19 14.38
C THR A 45 10.31 2.07 14.55
N ASN A 46 9.87 0.86 14.91
CA ASN A 46 10.73 -0.31 14.95
C ASN A 46 11.02 -0.79 13.52
N LYS A 47 12.25 -0.54 13.06
CA LYS A 47 12.71 -0.86 11.70
C LYS A 47 12.57 -2.34 11.34
N ALA A 48 12.93 -3.25 12.26
CA ALA A 48 12.84 -4.68 12.00
C ALA A 48 11.38 -5.12 11.79
N CYS A 49 10.49 -4.65 12.66
CA CYS A 49 9.06 -4.89 12.52
C CYS A 49 8.54 -4.32 11.19
N GLN A 50 8.89 -3.07 10.86
CA GLN A 50 8.44 -2.42 9.65
C GLN A 50 8.90 -3.17 8.38
N GLN A 51 10.19 -3.50 8.31
CA GLN A 51 10.78 -4.23 7.18
C GLN A 51 10.13 -5.59 6.95
N GLU A 52 9.84 -6.35 8.02
CA GLU A 52 9.18 -7.65 7.87
C GLU A 52 7.78 -7.51 7.27
N PHE A 53 7.02 -6.51 7.70
CA PHE A 53 5.70 -6.23 7.14
C PHE A 53 5.78 -5.77 5.70
N ASP A 54 6.71 -4.88 5.37
CA ASP A 54 6.88 -4.39 4.00
C ASP A 54 7.26 -5.57 3.08
N ARG A 55 8.13 -6.48 3.52
CA ARG A 55 8.45 -7.71 2.78
C ARG A 55 7.20 -8.56 2.53
N ARG A 56 6.42 -8.86 3.58
CA ARG A 56 5.18 -9.63 3.47
C ARG A 56 4.15 -8.94 2.56
N LEU A 57 4.07 -7.62 2.61
CA LEU A 57 3.17 -6.82 1.79
C LEU A 57 3.57 -6.92 0.31
N VAL A 58 4.85 -6.79 -0.02
CA VAL A 58 5.36 -6.94 -1.39
C VAL A 58 5.06 -8.33 -1.94
N GLU A 59 5.35 -9.38 -1.16
CA GLU A 59 5.06 -10.77 -1.57
C GLU A 59 3.56 -10.98 -1.83
N LYS A 60 2.69 -10.40 -0.99
CA LYS A 60 1.23 -10.49 -1.17
C LYS A 60 0.77 -9.73 -2.41
N THR A 61 1.31 -8.54 -2.65
CA THR A 61 0.99 -7.73 -3.84
C THR A 61 1.37 -8.47 -5.11
N GLN A 62 2.58 -9.03 -5.19
CA GLN A 62 3.03 -9.80 -6.34
C GLN A 62 2.14 -11.03 -6.60
N LYS A 63 1.76 -11.75 -5.54
CA LYS A 63 0.82 -12.89 -5.67
C LYS A 63 -0.53 -12.45 -6.21
N ASN A 64 -1.07 -11.33 -5.72
CA ASN A 64 -2.34 -10.80 -6.19
C ASN A 64 -2.26 -10.35 -7.65
N GLU A 65 -1.19 -9.67 -8.05
CA GLU A 65 -0.97 -9.24 -9.44
C GLU A 65 -0.91 -10.43 -10.39
N ALA A 66 -0.19 -11.50 -10.02
CA ALA A 66 -0.12 -12.72 -10.82
C ALA A 66 -1.49 -13.40 -10.97
N ILE A 67 -2.31 -13.42 -9.91
CA ILE A 67 -3.68 -13.96 -9.96
C ILE A 67 -4.55 -13.10 -10.88
N GLN A 68 -4.44 -11.77 -10.80
CA GLN A 68 -5.23 -10.87 -11.65
C GLN A 68 -4.83 -11.01 -13.12
N LEU A 69 -3.53 -11.17 -13.42
CA LEU A 69 -3.05 -11.40 -14.78
C LEU A 69 -3.62 -12.70 -15.35
N LYS A 70 -3.52 -13.82 -14.62
CA LYS A 70 -4.10 -15.11 -15.04
C LYS A 70 -5.60 -15.01 -15.31
N ARG A 71 -6.35 -14.33 -14.43
CA ARG A 71 -7.79 -14.11 -14.62
C ARG A 71 -8.09 -13.28 -15.86
N ALA A 72 -7.25 -12.29 -16.16
CA ALA A 72 -7.38 -11.46 -17.37
C ALA A 72 -7.09 -12.29 -18.63
N GLU A 73 -6.05 -13.11 -18.62
CA GLU A 73 -5.67 -14.02 -19.71
C GLU A 73 -6.78 -15.05 -20.00
N GLU A 74 -7.29 -15.73 -18.97
CA GLU A 74 -8.41 -16.67 -19.12
C GLU A 74 -9.67 -15.99 -19.65
N LYS A 75 -9.95 -14.76 -19.21
CA LYS A 75 -11.09 -13.99 -19.70
C LYS A 75 -10.91 -13.60 -21.17
N ALA A 76 -9.70 -13.25 -21.59
CA ALA A 76 -9.38 -12.95 -22.98
C ALA A 76 -9.50 -14.20 -23.87
N ALA A 77 -8.98 -15.34 -23.40
CA ALA A 77 -9.09 -16.62 -24.11
C ALA A 77 -10.54 -17.06 -24.28
N ARG A 78 -11.38 -16.93 -23.24
CA ARG A 78 -12.83 -17.19 -23.34
C ARG A 78 -13.55 -16.27 -24.32
N LYS A 79 -13.14 -15.00 -24.41
CA LYS A 79 -13.72 -14.05 -25.38
C LYS A 79 -13.25 -14.29 -26.81
N ALA A 80 -12.08 -14.88 -27.03
CA ALA A 80 -11.56 -15.18 -28.36
C ALA A 80 -12.15 -16.47 -28.96
N GLN A 81 -12.75 -17.33 -28.13
CA GLN A 81 -13.40 -18.58 -28.54
C GLN A 81 -14.93 -18.47 -28.68
N ALA A 82 -15.50 -17.30 -28.37
CA ALA A 82 -16.92 -16.97 -28.54
C ALA A 82 -17.10 -16.01 -29.71
#